data_AF-A0A2D6T7J5-F1
#
_entry.id   AF-A0A2D6T7J5-F1
#
_cell.length_a   1.000
_cell.length_b   1.000
_cell.length_c   1.000
_cell.angle_alpha   90.00
_cell.angle_beta   90.00
_cell.angle_gamma   90.00
#
_symmetry.space_group_name_H-M   'P 1'
#
loop_
_entity.id
_entity.type
_entity.pdbx_description
1 polymer ?
#
loop_
_entity_poly.entity_id
_entity_poly.type
_entity_poly.pdbx_seq_one_letter_code
_entity_poly.pdbx_strand_id
1 'polypeptide(L)'
;MRLAFGRKNQGKACCFVTLGDVINPRQLAFNFNSRVMYGRGRSSIKALWSKVLIRLTIPDAMRDIMTAEVNHIMMGMSAETFWGGLAGNDEFSARLREHMPDEMGLTTGADAIASALAQFNVKNISVVSPYQPIGDEQVQKFFSETGYSVKRNIGLRCDTANSIAHTPQKDVLDVVLNELDGDDVDAIVQVGTNMSNSDLFPTIEKMLGKPVIPINVATIWHALRAIGVNDKFVGKGWLMERH
;
A
#
# COMPACT_ATOMS: atom_id res chain seq x y z
N MET A 1 2.36 -8.48 15.60
CA MET A 1 1.22 -8.20 14.70
C MET A 1 1.46 -8.90 13.37
N ARG A 2 0.87 -10.09 13.16
CA ARG A 2 0.74 -10.71 11.83
C ARG A 2 -0.60 -10.21 11.30
N LEU A 3 -0.60 -9.20 10.45
CA LEU A 3 -1.76 -8.93 9.60
C LEU A 3 -1.74 -9.98 8.48
N ALA A 4 -2.09 -11.21 8.85
CA ALA A 4 -2.55 -12.16 7.85
C ALA A 4 -3.93 -11.66 7.44
N PHE A 5 -4.03 -11.07 6.23
CA PHE A 5 -5.29 -11.07 5.49
C PHE A 5 -5.85 -12.48 5.61
N GLY A 6 -6.97 -12.63 6.33
CA GLY A 6 -7.35 -13.90 6.94
C GLY A 6 -7.30 -15.06 5.95
N ARG A 7 -6.49 -16.09 6.26
CA ARG A 7 -6.58 -17.40 5.61
C ARG A 7 -7.88 -18.06 6.04
N LYS A 8 -9.01 -17.66 5.46
CA LYS A 8 -10.26 -18.42 5.52
C LYS A 8 -10.86 -18.50 4.12
N ASN A 9 -10.83 -19.71 3.58
CA ASN A 9 -11.62 -20.25 2.47
C ASN A 9 -11.99 -19.31 1.32
N GLN A 10 -11.31 -19.51 0.19
CA GLN A 10 -11.80 -19.29 -1.18
C GLN A 10 -12.67 -18.03 -1.40
N GLY A 11 -12.04 -16.85 -1.43
CA GLY A 11 -12.75 -15.62 -1.81
C GLY A 11 -11.81 -14.42 -1.90
N LYS A 12 -11.85 -13.73 -3.05
CA LYS A 12 -11.02 -12.59 -3.44
C LYS A 12 -11.30 -11.37 -2.55
N ALA A 13 -10.30 -10.56 -2.18
CA ALA A 13 -10.55 -9.31 -1.46
C ALA A 13 -9.61 -8.17 -1.88
N CYS A 14 -10.19 -6.98 -2.04
CA CYS A 14 -9.53 -5.71 -1.77
C CYS A 14 -10.10 -5.25 -0.42
N CYS A 15 -9.25 -5.10 0.59
CA CYS A 15 -9.69 -4.81 1.96
C CYS A 15 -9.57 -3.32 2.25
N PHE A 16 -10.61 -2.73 2.85
CA PHE A 16 -10.50 -1.49 3.59
C PHE A 16 -10.18 -1.86 5.04
N VAL A 17 -9.24 -1.16 5.67
CA VAL A 17 -8.85 -1.42 7.06
C VAL A 17 -9.00 -0.12 7.80
N THR A 18 -9.95 0.01 8.70
CA THR A 18 -10.16 1.25 9.45
C THR A 18 -9.74 1.07 10.90
N LEU A 19 -9.25 2.14 11.51
CA LEU A 19 -8.84 2.17 12.91
C LEU A 19 -9.97 2.84 13.70
N GLY A 20 -10.54 2.10 14.65
CA GLY A 20 -11.55 2.59 15.59
C GLY A 20 -10.93 3.19 16.84
N ASP A 21 -11.79 3.79 17.67
CA ASP A 21 -11.47 4.62 18.83
C ASP A 21 -10.26 4.18 19.67
N VAL A 22 -9.40 5.16 19.97
CA VAL A 22 -8.39 5.07 21.02
C VAL A 22 -9.09 5.32 22.36
N ILE A 23 -9.87 4.34 22.83
CA ILE A 23 -10.46 4.36 24.18
C ILE A 23 -9.33 4.27 25.24
N ASN A 24 -8.16 3.76 24.84
CA ASN A 24 -6.92 3.67 25.60
C ASN A 24 -5.76 3.49 24.59
N PRO A 25 -4.54 4.05 24.78
CA PRO A 25 -3.39 3.86 23.88
C PRO A 25 -3.01 2.39 23.57
N ARG A 26 -3.67 1.41 24.21
CA ARG A 26 -3.45 -0.04 24.06
C ARG A 26 -4.60 -0.83 23.42
N GLN A 27 -5.69 -0.19 23.00
CA GLN A 27 -6.83 -0.87 22.37
C GLN A 27 -7.11 -0.27 21.00
N LEU A 28 -6.46 -0.84 19.98
CA LEU A 28 -6.70 -0.51 18.58
C LEU A 28 -7.76 -1.48 18.02
N ALA A 29 -8.92 -0.97 17.63
CA ALA A 29 -9.94 -1.76 16.94
C ALA A 29 -9.72 -1.67 15.43
N PHE A 30 -9.72 -2.82 14.74
CA PHE A 30 -9.67 -2.87 13.28
C PHE A 30 -11.03 -3.26 12.73
N ASN A 31 -11.69 -2.34 12.03
CA ASN A 31 -12.93 -2.63 11.32
C ASN A 31 -12.65 -2.79 9.82
N PHE A 32 -13.11 -3.89 9.24
CA PHE A 32 -12.87 -4.23 7.84
C PHE A 32 -14.16 -4.16 7.05
N ASN A 33 -14.16 -3.37 5.98
CA ASN A 33 -15.14 -3.49 4.91
C ASN A 33 -14.42 -4.07 3.68
N SER A 34 -15.00 -5.09 3.05
CA SER A 34 -14.43 -5.69 1.84
C SER A 34 -15.45 -5.68 0.73
N ARG A 35 -15.04 -5.19 -0.44
CA ARG A 35 -15.82 -5.33 -1.68
C ARG A 35 -15.13 -6.37 -2.58
N VAL A 36 -15.86 -7.43 -2.91
CA VAL A 36 -15.37 -8.51 -3.77
C VAL A 36 -15.59 -8.14 -5.22
N MET A 37 -14.61 -8.42 -6.08
CA MET A 37 -14.79 -8.30 -7.52
C MET A 37 -14.49 -9.54 -8.32
N TYR A 38 -15.30 -9.73 -9.36
CA TYR A 38 -15.17 -10.76 -10.36
C TYR A 38 -14.48 -10.19 -11.62
N GLY A 39 -13.18 -10.45 -11.76
CA GLY A 39 -12.46 -10.25 -13.02
C GLY A 39 -11.44 -11.37 -13.24
N ARG A 40 -11.64 -12.18 -14.28
CA ARG A 40 -10.60 -13.06 -14.85
C ARG A 40 -10.08 -12.41 -16.13
N GLY A 41 -8.79 -12.09 -16.21
CA GLY A 41 -8.15 -11.82 -17.50
C GLY A 41 -6.89 -10.95 -17.45
N ARG A 42 -6.03 -11.18 -18.45
CA ARG A 42 -4.65 -10.70 -18.58
C ARG A 42 -4.48 -9.32 -19.25
N SER A 43 -5.54 -8.62 -19.64
CA SER A 43 -5.43 -7.42 -20.48
C SER A 43 -5.49 -6.11 -19.68
N SER A 44 -4.71 -5.11 -20.10
CA SER A 44 -4.71 -3.74 -19.55
C SER A 44 -6.10 -3.11 -19.53
N ILE A 45 -6.93 -3.43 -20.53
CA ILE A 45 -8.34 -3.01 -20.59
C ILE A 45 -9.16 -3.53 -19.40
N LYS A 46 -8.97 -4.80 -18.99
CA LYS A 46 -9.69 -5.36 -17.84
C LYS A 46 -9.23 -4.76 -16.52
N ALA A 47 -7.95 -4.41 -16.39
CA ALA A 47 -7.46 -3.66 -15.23
C ALA A 47 -8.17 -2.30 -15.11
N LEU A 48 -8.36 -1.60 -16.22
CA LEU A 48 -9.09 -0.33 -16.27
C LEU A 48 -10.58 -0.49 -15.93
N TRP A 49 -11.23 -1.56 -16.43
CA TRP A 49 -12.64 -1.85 -16.09
C TRP A 49 -12.82 -2.22 -14.62
N SER A 50 -11.92 -3.05 -14.06
CA SER A 50 -11.93 -3.38 -12.63
C SER A 50 -11.85 -2.11 -11.78
N LYS A 51 -11.00 -1.16 -12.18
CA LYS A 51 -10.89 0.15 -11.54
C LYS A 51 -12.20 0.93 -11.50
N VAL A 52 -12.90 1.06 -12.63
CA VAL A 52 -14.17 1.79 -12.71
C VAL A 52 -15.19 1.18 -11.75
N LEU A 53 -15.30 -0.15 -11.75
CA LEU A 53 -16.18 -0.85 -10.84
C LEU A 53 -15.80 -0.61 -9.36
N ILE A 54 -14.52 -0.43 -9.02
CA ILE A 54 -14.07 -0.32 -7.61
C ILE A 54 -14.55 1.03 -7.10
N ARG A 55 -14.34 2.07 -7.92
CA ARG A 55 -14.77 3.44 -7.63
C ARG A 55 -16.26 3.56 -7.39
N LEU A 56 -17.09 2.77 -8.09
CA LEU A 56 -18.55 2.76 -7.88
C LEU A 56 -18.95 2.19 -6.51
N THR A 57 -18.11 1.37 -5.88
CA THR A 57 -18.42 0.74 -4.59
C THR A 57 -17.90 1.50 -3.38
N ILE A 58 -17.03 2.49 -3.59
CA ILE A 58 -16.42 3.28 -2.50
C ILE A 58 -17.49 4.00 -1.65
N PRO A 59 -18.48 4.71 -2.22
CA PRO A 59 -19.44 5.46 -1.40
C PRO A 59 -20.23 4.57 -0.44
N ASP A 60 -20.63 3.37 -0.89
CA ASP A 60 -21.30 2.42 -0.01
C ASP A 60 -20.37 1.88 1.08
N ALA A 61 -19.11 1.55 0.74
CA ALA A 61 -18.14 1.05 1.72
C ALA A 61 -17.85 2.11 2.79
N MET A 62 -17.78 3.38 2.40
CA MET A 62 -17.66 4.52 3.30
C MET A 62 -18.89 4.63 4.19
N ARG A 63 -20.11 4.63 3.62
CA ARG A 63 -21.36 4.63 4.40
C ARG A 63 -21.38 3.51 5.44
N ASP A 64 -21.04 2.29 5.04
CA ASP A 64 -21.09 1.13 5.92
C ASP A 64 -20.05 1.22 7.04
N ILE A 65 -18.82 1.68 6.76
CA ILE A 65 -17.76 1.76 7.78
C ILE A 65 -17.96 2.89 8.77
N MET A 66 -18.64 3.97 8.37
CA MET A 66 -19.01 5.07 9.27
C MET A 66 -19.95 4.63 10.40
N THR A 67 -20.66 3.51 10.25
CA THR A 67 -21.49 2.94 11.34
C THR A 67 -20.67 2.40 12.51
N ALA A 68 -19.36 2.19 12.31
CA ALA A 68 -18.46 1.68 13.34
C ALA A 68 -17.80 2.79 14.17
N GLU A 69 -18.23 4.05 14.03
CA GLU A 69 -17.76 5.21 14.82
C GLU A 69 -16.22 5.31 14.81
N VAL A 70 -15.61 5.11 13.64
CA VAL A 70 -14.15 5.20 13.48
C VAL A 70 -13.67 6.65 13.48
N ASN A 71 -12.40 6.87 13.85
CA ASN A 71 -11.77 8.20 13.83
C ASN A 71 -10.67 8.33 12.78
N HIS A 72 -10.25 7.22 12.17
CA HIS A 72 -9.26 7.20 11.10
C HIS A 72 -9.52 6.08 10.09
N ILE A 73 -9.51 6.41 8.80
CA ILE A 73 -9.71 5.45 7.71
C ILE A 73 -8.38 5.16 7.04
N MET A 74 -8.03 3.87 6.94
CA MET A 74 -6.87 3.40 6.21
C MET A 74 -7.29 2.59 4.98
N MET A 75 -6.91 3.09 3.81
CA MET A 75 -7.28 2.49 2.53
C MET A 75 -6.34 1.32 2.23
N GLY A 76 -6.81 0.07 2.33
CA GLY A 76 -6.04 -1.12 1.97
C GLY A 76 -5.99 -1.42 0.46
N MET A 77 -6.21 -0.39 -0.36
CA MET A 77 -6.06 -0.40 -1.82
C MET A 77 -4.99 0.59 -2.24
N SER A 78 -4.10 0.17 -3.14
CA SER A 78 -2.93 0.96 -3.55
C SER A 78 -2.88 1.30 -5.03
N ALA A 79 -3.36 0.44 -5.92
CA ALA A 79 -3.23 0.70 -7.36
C ALA A 79 -3.95 1.99 -7.80
N GLU A 80 -5.11 2.29 -7.21
CA GLU A 80 -5.87 3.51 -7.53
C GLU A 80 -5.18 4.78 -7.07
N THR A 81 -4.39 4.73 -5.99
CA THR A 81 -3.81 5.91 -5.37
C THR A 81 -2.64 6.46 -6.17
N PHE A 82 -2.08 5.69 -7.10
CA PHE A 82 -0.99 6.13 -7.99
C PHE A 82 -1.50 6.64 -9.34
N TRP A 83 -2.78 6.40 -9.66
CA TRP A 83 -3.29 6.64 -11.01
C TRP A 83 -3.49 8.13 -11.28
N GLY A 84 -3.01 8.58 -12.44
CA GLY A 84 -3.06 10.00 -12.80
C GLY A 84 -1.88 10.81 -12.27
N GLY A 85 -0.96 10.19 -11.53
CA GLY A 85 0.16 10.90 -10.89
C GLY A 85 -0.28 11.61 -9.60
N LEU A 86 0.43 12.66 -9.22
CA LEU A 86 0.17 13.40 -7.98
C LEU A 86 -1.24 14.01 -7.98
N ALA A 87 -1.62 14.70 -9.05
CA ALA A 87 -2.95 15.30 -9.17
C ALA A 87 -4.09 14.27 -9.13
N GLY A 88 -3.85 13.07 -9.67
CA GLY A 88 -4.83 11.98 -9.62
C GLY A 88 -4.98 11.37 -8.22
N ASN A 89 -3.90 11.35 -7.44
CA ASN A 89 -3.94 11.02 -6.02
C ASN A 89 -4.72 12.07 -5.23
N ASP A 90 -4.44 13.37 -5.46
CA ASP A 90 -5.14 14.47 -4.79
C ASP A 90 -6.64 14.45 -5.07
N GLU A 91 -7.04 14.25 -6.33
CA GLU A 91 -8.44 14.09 -6.73
C GLU A 91 -9.09 12.88 -6.03
N PHE A 92 -8.38 11.75 -6.00
CA PHE A 92 -8.88 10.54 -5.33
C PHE A 92 -9.10 10.76 -3.83
N SER A 93 -8.14 11.39 -3.16
CA SER A 93 -8.22 11.71 -1.73
C SER A 93 -9.32 12.75 -1.44
N ALA A 94 -9.47 13.77 -2.29
CA ALA A 94 -10.55 14.76 -2.17
C ALA A 94 -11.93 14.10 -2.27
N ARG A 95 -12.12 13.20 -3.24
CA ARG A 95 -13.37 12.44 -3.39
C ARG A 95 -13.67 11.50 -2.23
N LEU A 96 -12.64 10.93 -1.60
CA LEU A 96 -12.85 10.15 -0.37
C LEU A 96 -13.34 11.05 0.76
N ARG A 97 -12.74 12.23 0.93
CA ARG A 97 -13.12 13.19 1.97
C ARG A 97 -14.57 13.68 1.84
N GLU A 98 -15.15 13.74 0.65
CA GLU A 98 -16.59 14.03 0.46
C GLU A 98 -17.53 13.06 1.21
N HIS A 99 -17.03 11.88 1.60
CA HIS A 99 -17.76 10.86 2.34
C HIS A 99 -17.33 10.73 3.80
N MET A 100 -16.56 11.70 4.32
CA MET A 100 -15.93 11.66 5.64
C MET A 100 -16.21 12.96 6.40
N PRO A 101 -16.33 12.92 7.73
CA PRO A 101 -16.22 14.12 8.56
C PRO A 101 -14.84 14.79 8.38
N ASP A 102 -14.78 16.11 8.47
CA ASP A 102 -13.55 16.88 8.24
C ASP A 102 -12.44 16.55 9.26
N GLU A 103 -12.83 16.23 10.50
CA GLU A 103 -11.91 15.83 11.58
C GLU A 103 -11.34 14.41 11.43
N MET A 104 -11.88 13.59 10.52
CA MET A 104 -11.48 12.20 10.36
C MET A 104 -10.18 12.08 9.54
N GLY A 105 -9.21 11.35 10.09
CA GLY A 105 -7.98 11.09 9.38
C GLY A 105 -8.14 10.10 8.22
N LEU A 106 -7.34 10.30 7.16
CA LEU A 106 -7.30 9.42 5.99
C LEU A 106 -5.85 9.00 5.72
N THR A 107 -5.62 7.70 5.58
CA THR A 107 -4.37 7.15 5.07
C THR A 107 -4.62 6.46 3.73
N THR A 108 -3.95 6.92 2.67
CA THR A 108 -3.84 6.21 1.41
C THR A 108 -2.45 5.58 1.25
N GLY A 109 -2.33 4.54 0.42
CA GLY A 109 -1.04 3.87 0.21
C GLY A 109 0.02 4.77 -0.43
N ALA A 110 -0.39 5.70 -1.28
CA ALA A 110 0.51 6.68 -1.91
C ALA A 110 1.04 7.69 -0.89
N ASP A 111 0.17 8.32 -0.10
CA ASP A 111 0.55 9.28 0.95
C ASP A 111 1.44 8.62 2.00
N ALA A 112 1.11 7.38 2.36
CA ALA A 112 1.87 6.61 3.32
C ALA A 112 3.30 6.31 2.86
N ILE A 113 3.48 5.92 1.59
CA ILE A 113 4.82 5.72 1.04
C ILE A 113 5.58 7.05 0.92
N ALA A 114 4.94 8.11 0.43
CA ALA A 114 5.58 9.42 0.31
C ALA A 114 6.09 9.90 1.68
N SER A 115 5.26 9.77 2.72
CA SER A 115 5.61 10.10 4.10
C SER A 115 6.70 9.19 4.67
N ALA A 116 6.68 7.89 4.34
CA ALA A 116 7.69 6.94 4.78
C ALA A 116 9.06 7.20 4.14
N LEU A 117 9.11 7.48 2.84
CA LEU A 117 10.35 7.83 2.14
C LEU A 117 10.97 9.12 2.68
N ALA A 118 10.15 10.11 3.04
CA ALA A 118 10.61 11.36 3.64
C ALA A 118 11.36 11.15 4.97
N GLN A 119 11.09 10.06 5.71
CA GLN A 119 11.81 9.73 6.94
C GLN A 119 13.27 9.32 6.73
N PHE A 120 13.60 8.82 5.53
CA PHE A 120 14.94 8.31 5.21
C PHE A 120 15.79 9.31 4.44
N ASN A 121 15.24 10.48 4.08
CA ASN A 121 15.94 11.51 3.31
C ASN A 121 16.61 10.96 2.03
N VAL A 122 15.89 10.13 1.30
CA VAL A 122 16.35 9.45 0.08
C VAL A 122 15.85 10.16 -1.18
N LYS A 123 16.55 10.00 -2.30
CA LYS A 123 16.14 10.62 -3.58
C LYS A 123 16.02 9.61 -4.71
N ASN A 124 16.89 8.61 -4.76
CA ASN A 124 16.92 7.59 -5.78
C ASN A 124 16.23 6.32 -5.26
N ILE A 125 15.17 5.90 -5.93
CA ILE A 125 14.40 4.73 -5.51
C ILE A 125 14.28 3.69 -6.61
N SER A 126 14.14 2.44 -6.19
CA SER A 126 13.70 1.35 -7.07
C SER A 126 12.35 0.83 -6.59
N VAL A 127 11.49 0.39 -7.51
CA VAL A 127 10.12 -0.05 -7.18
C VAL A 127 9.86 -1.44 -7.72
N VAL A 128 9.29 -2.32 -6.87
CA VAL A 128 8.67 -3.58 -7.29
C VAL A 128 7.16 -3.47 -7.16
N SER A 129 6.44 -3.90 -8.18
CA SER A 129 4.98 -3.93 -8.21
C SER A 129 4.48 -5.31 -8.65
N PRO A 130 3.23 -5.72 -8.35
CA PRO A 130 2.61 -6.88 -8.98
C PRO A 130 1.90 -6.53 -10.29
N TYR A 131 1.99 -5.28 -10.74
CA TYR A 131 1.12 -4.71 -11.77
C TYR A 131 1.54 -5.13 -13.17
N GLN A 132 0.62 -4.86 -14.11
CA GLN A 132 0.88 -4.90 -15.54
C GLN A 132 1.57 -3.59 -15.96
N PRO A 133 2.21 -3.54 -17.15
CA PRO A 133 2.98 -2.36 -17.59
C PRO A 133 2.23 -1.02 -17.47
N ILE A 134 0.92 -1.00 -17.74
CA ILE A 134 0.10 0.21 -17.59
C ILE A 134 0.05 0.73 -16.14
N GLY A 135 0.08 -0.16 -15.15
CA GLY A 135 0.16 0.20 -13.73
C GLY A 135 1.56 0.65 -13.34
N ASP A 136 2.60 0.02 -13.89
CA ASP A 136 3.99 0.42 -13.68
C ASP A 136 4.23 1.86 -14.15
N GLU A 137 3.67 2.25 -15.31
CA GLU A 137 3.71 3.63 -15.81
C GLU A 137 3.10 4.65 -14.84
N GLN A 138 1.99 4.30 -14.17
CA GLN A 138 1.36 5.20 -13.20
C GLN A 138 2.19 5.33 -11.92
N VAL A 139 2.77 4.22 -11.46
CA VAL A 139 3.69 4.20 -10.33
C VAL A 139 4.93 5.06 -10.61
N GLN A 140 5.54 4.87 -11.80
CA GLN A 140 6.65 5.68 -12.27
C GLN A 140 6.29 7.17 -12.29
N LYS A 141 5.13 7.51 -12.88
CA LYS A 141 4.64 8.88 -12.98
C LYS A 141 4.48 9.52 -11.60
N PHE A 142 3.77 8.86 -10.69
CA PHE A 142 3.53 9.35 -9.33
C PHE A 142 4.84 9.66 -8.59
N PHE A 143 5.77 8.71 -8.54
CA PHE A 143 7.02 8.92 -7.82
C PHE A 143 7.91 10.01 -8.44
N SER A 144 7.93 10.08 -9.78
CA SER A 144 8.68 11.11 -10.50
C SER A 144 8.12 12.51 -10.22
N GLU A 145 6.79 12.66 -10.23
CA GLU A 145 6.12 13.93 -9.91
C GLU A 145 6.25 14.32 -8.43
N THR A 146 6.38 13.34 -7.54
CA THR A 146 6.64 13.56 -6.10
C THR A 146 8.11 13.96 -5.83
N GLY A 147 8.98 13.94 -6.86
CA GLY A 147 10.36 14.41 -6.78
C GLY A 147 11.43 13.32 -6.59
N TYR A 148 11.04 12.04 -6.66
CA TYR A 148 11.98 10.93 -6.58
C TYR A 148 12.54 10.56 -7.97
N SER A 149 13.82 10.17 -8.02
CA SER A 149 14.44 9.58 -9.21
C SER A 149 14.23 8.07 -9.17
N VAL A 150 13.25 7.58 -9.91
CA VAL A 150 13.01 6.13 -10.02
C VAL A 150 14.05 5.52 -10.96
N LYS A 151 15.00 4.75 -10.41
CA LYS A 151 16.07 4.08 -11.16
C LYS A 151 15.58 2.85 -11.89
N ARG A 152 14.78 2.05 -11.20
CA ARG A 152 14.28 0.76 -11.69
C ARG A 152 12.83 0.59 -11.22
N ASN A 153 11.97 0.13 -12.11
CA ASN A 153 10.55 -0.13 -11.82
C ASN A 153 10.15 -1.45 -12.47
N ILE A 154 10.04 -2.50 -11.65
CA ILE A 154 9.83 -3.88 -12.11
C ILE A 154 8.46 -4.38 -11.65
N GLY A 155 7.57 -4.59 -12.60
CA GLY A 155 6.30 -5.28 -12.38
C GLY A 155 6.45 -6.79 -12.50
N LEU A 156 6.00 -7.55 -11.49
CA LEU A 156 5.90 -9.01 -11.51
C LEU A 156 4.78 -9.53 -12.41
N ARG A 157 3.94 -8.62 -12.97
CA ARG A 157 2.90 -8.91 -13.97
C ARG A 157 1.99 -10.07 -13.58
N CYS A 158 1.56 -10.08 -12.32
CA CYS A 158 0.66 -11.09 -11.80
C CYS A 158 -0.65 -11.11 -12.60
N ASP A 159 -1.11 -12.31 -12.96
CA ASP A 159 -2.29 -12.51 -13.82
C ASP A 159 -3.60 -12.04 -13.17
N THR A 160 -3.73 -12.19 -11.85
CA THR A 160 -4.97 -11.91 -11.11
C THR A 160 -4.68 -11.38 -9.72
N ALA A 161 -5.64 -10.69 -9.10
CA ALA A 161 -5.53 -10.31 -7.68
C ALA A 161 -5.18 -11.52 -6.79
N ASN A 162 -5.73 -12.70 -7.06
CA ASN A 162 -5.44 -13.91 -6.29
C ASN A 162 -3.97 -14.35 -6.44
N SER A 163 -3.41 -14.30 -7.65
CA SER A 163 -2.00 -14.66 -7.85
C SER A 163 -1.05 -13.66 -7.17
N ILE A 164 -1.45 -12.39 -7.00
CA ILE A 164 -0.69 -11.40 -6.19
C ILE A 164 -0.56 -11.86 -4.73
N ALA A 165 -1.65 -12.37 -4.15
CA ALA A 165 -1.63 -12.86 -2.77
C ALA A 165 -0.75 -14.09 -2.57
N HIS A 166 -0.51 -14.84 -3.64
CA HIS A 166 0.27 -16.08 -3.66
C HIS A 166 1.63 -15.92 -4.36
N THR A 167 2.08 -14.68 -4.61
CA THR A 167 3.39 -14.42 -5.21
C THR A 167 4.48 -15.08 -4.35
N PRO A 168 5.25 -16.04 -4.89
CA PRO A 168 6.31 -16.72 -4.17
C PRO A 168 7.32 -15.73 -3.58
N GLN A 169 7.75 -15.98 -2.35
CA GLN A 169 8.76 -15.15 -1.68
C GLN A 169 10.08 -15.11 -2.45
N LYS A 170 10.44 -16.23 -3.09
CA LYS A 170 11.63 -16.35 -3.93
C LYS A 170 11.61 -15.33 -5.07
N ASP A 171 10.49 -15.21 -5.79
CA ASP A 171 10.38 -14.31 -6.93
C ASP A 171 10.58 -12.84 -6.51
N VAL A 172 10.04 -12.46 -5.35
CA VAL A 172 10.27 -11.11 -4.79
C VAL A 172 11.73 -10.91 -4.38
N LEU A 173 12.35 -11.90 -3.73
CA LEU A 173 13.76 -11.84 -3.36
C LEU A 173 14.65 -11.73 -4.59
N ASP A 174 14.41 -12.54 -5.61
CA ASP A 174 15.21 -12.56 -6.84
C ASP A 174 15.14 -11.20 -7.55
N VAL A 175 13.96 -10.61 -7.68
CA VAL A 175 13.81 -9.26 -8.27
C VAL A 175 14.47 -8.20 -7.41
N VAL A 176 14.26 -8.21 -6.09
CA VAL A 176 14.80 -7.17 -5.21
C VAL A 176 16.33 -7.19 -5.19
N LEU A 177 16.93 -8.38 -5.07
CA LEU A 177 18.38 -8.54 -4.93
C LEU A 177 19.12 -8.44 -6.26
N ASN A 178 18.56 -8.95 -7.36
CA ASN A 178 19.29 -9.03 -8.63
C ASN A 178 18.89 -7.97 -9.65
N GLU A 179 17.68 -7.39 -9.53
CA GLU A 179 17.17 -6.45 -10.53
C GLU A 179 16.95 -5.05 -9.98
N LEU A 180 16.59 -4.87 -8.71
CA LEU A 180 16.29 -3.54 -8.16
C LEU A 180 17.45 -2.87 -7.43
N ASP A 181 18.28 -3.65 -6.75
CA ASP A 181 19.40 -3.11 -5.99
C ASP A 181 20.54 -2.60 -6.88
N GLY A 182 21.32 -1.67 -6.33
CA GLY A 182 22.47 -1.06 -6.97
C GLY A 182 23.02 0.12 -6.15
N ASP A 183 24.25 0.51 -6.44
CA ASP A 183 24.93 1.64 -5.76
C ASP A 183 24.24 2.99 -6.02
N ASP A 184 23.43 3.08 -7.07
CA ASP A 184 22.66 4.26 -7.46
C ASP A 184 21.26 4.32 -6.83
N VAL A 185 20.93 3.40 -5.91
CA VAL A 185 19.61 3.26 -5.27
C VAL A 185 19.74 3.46 -3.77
N ASP A 186 19.02 4.47 -3.26
CA ASP A 186 19.00 4.83 -1.85
C ASP A 186 17.96 4.02 -1.08
N ALA A 187 16.82 3.67 -1.70
CA ALA A 187 15.76 2.87 -1.09
C ALA A 187 14.98 2.04 -2.11
N ILE A 188 14.41 0.92 -1.66
CA ILE A 188 13.55 0.06 -2.47
C ILE A 188 12.12 0.11 -1.93
N VAL A 189 11.14 0.25 -2.81
CA VAL A 189 9.72 0.31 -2.46
C VAL A 189 8.98 -0.87 -3.05
N GLN A 190 8.17 -1.56 -2.25
CA GLN A 190 7.22 -2.53 -2.76
C GLN A 190 5.81 -1.94 -2.75
N VAL A 191 5.19 -1.80 -3.92
CA VAL A 191 3.78 -1.40 -4.07
C VAL A 191 2.91 -2.59 -4.39
N GLY A 192 1.60 -2.49 -4.16
CA GLY A 192 0.65 -3.60 -4.28
C GLY A 192 0.28 -4.21 -2.93
N THR A 193 -0.84 -3.76 -2.38
CA THR A 193 -1.27 -4.10 -1.01
C THR A 193 -1.65 -5.56 -0.83
N ASN A 194 -2.02 -6.26 -1.91
CA ASN A 194 -2.36 -7.67 -1.87
C ASN A 194 -1.14 -8.61 -1.91
N MET A 195 0.09 -8.08 -2.00
CA MET A 195 1.30 -8.90 -1.98
C MET A 195 1.67 -9.26 -0.54
N SER A 196 1.63 -10.55 -0.19
CA SER A 196 1.71 -11.04 1.19
C SER A 196 3.15 -11.27 1.70
N ASN A 197 4.11 -10.49 1.20
CA ASN A 197 5.55 -10.71 1.41
C ASN A 197 6.20 -9.72 2.38
N SER A 198 5.40 -8.98 3.16
CA SER A 198 5.88 -7.92 4.05
C SER A 198 6.89 -8.39 5.12
N ASP A 199 6.81 -9.65 5.56
CA ASP A 199 7.72 -10.22 6.58
C ASP A 199 9.14 -10.49 6.03
N LEU A 200 9.38 -10.42 4.71
CA LEU A 200 10.71 -10.60 4.11
C LEU A 200 11.58 -9.36 4.24
N PHE A 201 10.98 -8.18 4.11
CA PHE A 201 11.70 -6.93 3.95
C PHE A 201 12.63 -6.56 5.11
N PRO A 202 12.32 -6.82 6.39
CA PRO A 202 13.27 -6.55 7.47
C PRO A 202 14.59 -7.32 7.34
N THR A 203 14.56 -8.52 6.75
CA THR A 203 15.77 -9.30 6.47
C THR A 203 16.51 -8.72 5.27
N ILE A 204 15.79 -8.36 4.20
CA ILE A 204 16.37 -7.75 3.00
C ILE A 204 17.06 -6.41 3.35
N GLU A 205 16.43 -5.56 4.17
CA GLU A 205 17.03 -4.30 4.64
C GLU A 205 18.39 -4.52 5.31
N LYS A 206 18.51 -5.57 6.13
CA LYS A 206 19.78 -5.93 6.78
C LYS A 206 20.81 -6.44 5.78
N MET A 207 20.38 -7.19 4.76
CA MET A 207 21.28 -7.70 3.72
C MET A 207 21.81 -6.58 2.81
N LEU A 208 20.94 -5.64 2.42
CA LEU A 208 21.27 -4.56 1.49
C LEU A 208 21.85 -3.32 2.17
N GLY A 209 21.67 -3.17 3.48
CA GLY A 209 22.12 -1.98 4.22
C GLY A 209 21.38 -0.70 3.83
N LYS A 210 20.18 -0.81 3.24
CA LYS A 210 19.34 0.33 2.83
C LYS A 210 17.85 0.08 3.11
N PRO A 211 17.01 1.13 3.21
CA PRO A 211 15.59 0.98 3.48
C PRO A 211 14.87 0.19 2.39
N VAL A 212 14.01 -0.74 2.80
CA VAL A 212 13.13 -1.48 1.90
C VAL A 212 11.71 -1.43 2.44
N ILE A 213 10.87 -0.62 1.79
CA ILE A 213 9.61 -0.14 2.34
C ILE A 213 8.45 -0.82 1.61
N PRO A 214 7.81 -1.84 2.19
CA PRO A 214 6.56 -2.37 1.66
C PRO A 214 5.39 -1.46 2.00
N ILE A 215 4.52 -1.24 1.02
CA ILE A 215 3.35 -0.37 1.12
C ILE A 215 2.41 -0.76 2.27
N ASN A 216 2.32 -2.04 2.61
CA ASN A 216 1.50 -2.49 3.73
C ASN A 216 2.05 -1.94 5.06
N VAL A 217 3.37 -2.00 5.26
CA VAL A 217 4.01 -1.49 6.46
C VAL A 217 3.95 0.04 6.50
N ALA A 218 4.20 0.70 5.37
CA ALA A 218 4.09 2.15 5.28
C ALA A 218 2.67 2.64 5.59
N THR A 219 1.65 1.99 5.03
CA THR A 219 0.24 2.34 5.27
C THR A 219 -0.12 2.19 6.76
N ILE A 220 0.27 1.08 7.39
CA ILE A 220 0.05 0.86 8.83
C ILE A 220 0.79 1.92 9.65
N TRP A 221 2.08 2.12 9.37
CA TRP A 221 2.92 3.11 10.04
C TRP A 221 2.29 4.50 9.96
N HIS A 222 1.89 4.94 8.78
CA HIS A 222 1.28 6.25 8.55
C HIS A 222 -0.03 6.40 9.34
N ALA A 223 -0.90 5.39 9.31
CA ALA A 223 -2.14 5.41 10.07
C ALA A 223 -1.90 5.46 11.59
N LEU A 224 -0.93 4.69 12.11
CA LEU A 224 -0.58 4.72 13.53
C LEU A 224 -0.05 6.10 13.95
N ARG A 225 0.85 6.70 13.16
CA ARG A 225 1.40 8.04 13.44
C ARG A 225 0.31 9.12 13.38
N ALA A 226 -0.62 9.01 12.44
CA ALA A 226 -1.74 9.94 12.31
C ALA A 226 -2.67 9.94 13.55
N ILE A 227 -2.86 8.79 14.20
CA ILE A 227 -3.65 8.68 15.44
C ILE A 227 -2.81 8.87 16.73
N GLY A 228 -1.57 9.33 16.60
CA GLY A 228 -0.69 9.63 17.74
C GLY A 228 -0.03 8.42 18.39
N VAL A 229 -0.14 7.23 17.81
CA VAL A 229 0.59 6.04 18.26
C VAL A 229 2.01 6.11 17.72
N ASN A 230 2.99 6.26 18.61
CA ASN A 230 4.42 6.42 18.28
C ASN A 230 5.28 5.21 18.69
N ASP A 231 4.65 4.10 19.06
CA ASP A 231 5.32 2.85 19.40
C ASP A 231 6.23 2.37 18.26
N LYS A 232 7.38 1.80 18.66
CA LYS A 232 8.38 1.23 17.77
C LYS A 232 8.35 -0.29 17.89
N PHE A 233 8.39 -0.98 16.76
CA PHE A 233 8.20 -2.44 16.69
C PHE A 233 9.44 -3.13 16.13
N VAL A 234 10.20 -3.78 17.01
CA VAL A 234 11.42 -4.53 16.67
C VAL A 234 11.09 -5.71 15.74
N GLY A 235 11.92 -5.91 14.72
CA GLY A 235 11.79 -6.98 13.73
C GLY A 235 10.74 -6.71 12.65
N LYS A 236 10.25 -5.47 12.53
CA LYS A 236 9.23 -5.06 11.55
C LYS A 236 9.73 -4.09 10.48
N GLY A 237 11.05 -3.97 10.38
CA GLY A 237 11.72 -3.20 9.34
C GLY A 237 12.03 -1.79 9.83
N TRP A 238 12.97 -1.13 9.16
CA TRP A 238 13.59 0.11 9.64
C TRP A 238 12.56 1.22 9.85
N LEU A 239 11.51 1.28 9.03
CA LEU A 239 10.44 2.26 9.19
C LEU A 239 9.78 2.14 10.57
N MET A 240 9.25 0.95 10.90
CA MET A 240 8.56 0.69 12.18
C MET A 240 9.50 0.64 13.39
N GLU A 241 10.78 0.39 13.16
CA GLU A 241 11.79 0.29 14.21
C GLU A 241 12.39 1.64 14.61
N ARG A 242 12.49 2.58 13.66
CA ARG A 242 13.25 3.83 13.86
C ARG A 242 12.34 5.07 13.95
N HIS A 243 11.20 5.08 13.26
CA HIS A 243 10.32 6.25 13.09
C HIS A 243 8.92 5.93 13.59
#